data_AF-A0A4R1K6E1-F1
#
_entry.id   AF-A0A4R1K6E1-F1
#
_cell.length_a   1.000
_cell.length_b   1.000
_cell.length_c   1.000
_cell.angle_alpha   90.00
_cell.angle_beta   90.00
_cell.angle_gamma   90.00
#
_symmetry.space_group_name_H-M   'P 1'
#
loop_
_entity.id
_entity.type
_entity.pdbx_description
1 polymer ?
#
loop_
_entity_poly.entity_id
_entity_poly.type
_entity_poly.pdbx_seq_one_letter_code
_entity_poly.pdbx_strand_id
1 'polypeptide(L)'
;MTGKARYEVMMHSQAMYCVGDIFRVFDRGLQKEKLVVLARFIIEKEHFTLLSLSTFERWTDRELAYVNQFEKTRLSREEILYLSGEDSLTYVGNINMIAADLAAFINDKFTKTRTV
;
A
#
# COMPACT_ATOMS: atom_id res chain seq x y z
N MET A 1 -38.04 24.44 -18.15
CA MET A 1 -36.95 23.46 -18.43
C MET A 1 -35.79 23.81 -17.53
N THR A 2 -35.69 23.16 -16.37
CA THR A 2 -34.73 23.54 -15.33
C THR A 2 -34.13 22.32 -14.67
N GLY A 3 -32.82 22.16 -14.85
CA GLY A 3 -31.87 21.67 -13.85
C GLY A 3 -32.18 20.34 -13.16
N LYS A 4 -32.02 19.22 -13.88
CA LYS A 4 -31.56 17.97 -13.27
C LYS A 4 -30.07 17.79 -13.56
N ALA A 5 -29.25 18.69 -13.02
CA ALA A 5 -27.84 18.39 -12.84
C ALA A 5 -27.76 17.32 -11.75
N ARG A 6 -27.43 16.12 -12.20
CA ARG A 6 -27.23 14.93 -11.38
C ARG A 6 -26.16 15.26 -10.35
N TYR A 7 -26.56 15.36 -9.08
CA TYR A 7 -25.63 15.17 -7.98
C TYR A 7 -25.28 13.68 -7.95
N GLU A 8 -24.43 13.24 -8.87
CA GLU A 8 -23.59 12.07 -8.66
C GLU A 8 -22.59 12.46 -7.59
N VAL A 9 -23.03 12.36 -6.34
CA VAL A 9 -22.14 12.26 -5.19
C VAL A 9 -21.38 10.95 -5.40
N MET A 10 -20.21 11.05 -6.05
CA MET A 10 -19.23 9.97 -6.07
C MET A 10 -18.92 9.65 -4.61
N MET A 11 -19.56 8.58 -4.10
CA MET A 11 -19.12 7.91 -2.90
C MET A 11 -17.76 7.28 -3.21
N HIS A 12 -16.69 8.08 -3.10
CA HIS A 12 -15.41 7.51 -2.75
C HIS A 12 -15.59 6.90 -1.37
N SER A 13 -15.80 5.58 -1.33
CA SER A 13 -15.55 4.82 -0.12
C SER A 13 -14.18 5.28 0.39
N GLN A 14 -14.12 5.77 1.63
CA GLN A 14 -12.87 6.15 2.26
C GLN A 14 -12.04 4.87 2.42
N ALA A 15 -11.26 4.54 1.40
CA ALA A 15 -10.39 3.40 1.41
C ALA A 15 -9.37 3.60 2.54
N MET A 16 -9.37 2.67 3.49
CA MET A 16 -8.45 2.63 4.61
C MET A 16 -7.43 1.53 4.33
N TYR A 17 -6.15 1.89 4.37
CA TYR A 17 -5.03 1.02 4.06
C TYR A 17 -4.36 0.52 5.34
N CYS A 18 -3.88 -0.71 5.35
CA CYS A 18 -3.24 -1.35 6.48
C CYS A 18 -1.78 -1.72 6.21
N VAL A 19 -1.04 -1.99 7.28
CA VAL A 19 0.37 -2.43 7.18
C VAL A 19 0.46 -3.66 6.27
N GLY A 20 1.44 -3.66 5.37
CA GLY A 20 1.61 -4.67 4.35
C GLY A 20 0.91 -4.37 3.02
N ASP A 21 0.08 -3.32 2.94
CA ASP A 21 -0.49 -2.90 1.66
C ASP A 21 0.61 -2.44 0.71
N ILE A 22 0.51 -2.92 -0.53
CA ILE A 22 1.43 -2.68 -1.62
C ILE A 22 0.79 -1.70 -2.59
N PHE A 23 1.57 -0.72 -2.99
CA PHE A 23 1.19 0.29 -3.95
C PHE A 23 2.20 0.31 -5.09
N ARG A 24 1.70 0.62 -6.28
CA ARG A 24 2.50 0.96 -7.44
C ARG A 24 2.65 2.47 -7.51
N VAL A 25 3.89 2.90 -7.67
CA VAL A 25 4.28 4.32 -7.74
C VAL A 25 5.22 4.51 -8.94
N PHE A 26 5.16 5.67 -9.58
CA PHE A 26 6.05 5.99 -10.69
C PHE A 26 7.28 6.76 -10.19
N ASP A 27 8.46 6.13 -10.27
CA ASP A 27 9.73 6.75 -9.94
C ASP A 27 10.14 7.70 -11.07
N ARG A 28 10.02 9.01 -10.84
CA ARG A 28 10.38 10.04 -11.84
C ARG A 28 11.89 10.08 -12.13
N GLY A 29 12.73 9.73 -11.16
CA GLY A 29 14.19 9.73 -11.33
C GLY A 29 14.66 8.60 -12.24
N LEU A 30 14.03 7.43 -12.10
CA LEU A 30 14.36 6.23 -12.89
C LEU A 30 13.40 5.96 -14.06
N GLN A 31 12.38 6.82 -14.24
CA GLN A 31 11.35 6.71 -15.27
C GLN A 31 10.70 5.31 -15.33
N LYS A 32 10.40 4.74 -14.15
CA LYS A 32 9.87 3.37 -14.06
C LYS A 32 8.88 3.21 -12.93
N GLU A 33 7.97 2.26 -13.10
CA GLU A 33 7.09 1.83 -12.02
C GLU A 33 7.87 1.05 -10.96
N LYS A 34 7.59 1.33 -9.70
CA LYS A 34 8.10 0.60 -8.54
C LYS A 34 6.96 0.20 -7.62
N LEU A 35 7.20 -0.87 -6.87
CA LEU A 35 6.32 -1.31 -5.80
C LEU A 35 6.87 -0.82 -4.47
N VAL A 36 5.97 -0.28 -3.65
CA VAL A 36 6.25 0.13 -2.29
C VAL A 36 5.26 -0.52 -1.35
N VAL A 37 5.66 -0.75 -0.11
CA VAL A 37 4.83 -1.40 0.92
C VAL A 37 4.70 -0.50 2.15
N LEU A 38 3.50 -0.44 2.71
CA LEU A 38 3.25 0.27 3.96
C LEU A 38 3.83 -0.50 5.14
N ALA A 39 4.74 0.14 5.86
CA ALA A 39 5.39 -0.40 7.05
C ALA A 39 5.03 0.44 8.29
N ARG A 40 5.04 -0.23 9.45
CA ARG A 40 4.88 0.39 10.77
C ARG A 40 6.04 -0.01 11.66
N PHE A 41 6.63 0.96 12.35
CA PHE A 41 7.67 0.77 13.36
C PHE A 41 7.21 1.31 14.72
N ILE A 42 7.62 0.66 15.80
CA ILE A 42 7.29 1.05 17.17
C ILE A 42 8.61 1.19 17.94
N ILE A 43 9.00 2.43 18.23
CA ILE A 43 10.22 2.75 18.99
C ILE A 43 9.83 3.50 20.27
N GLU A 44 9.06 4.58 20.12
CA GLU A 44 8.39 5.32 21.22
C GLU A 44 6.96 5.75 20.83
N LYS A 45 6.76 5.97 19.53
CA LYS A 45 5.48 6.29 18.88
C LYS A 45 5.25 5.30 17.75
N GLU A 46 4.07 5.32 17.16
CA GLU A 46 3.80 4.56 15.95
C GLU A 46 4.26 5.35 14.73
N HIS A 47 5.16 4.78 13.95
CA HIS A 47 5.75 5.42 12.80
C HIS A 47 5.36 4.69 11.52
N PHE A 48 4.72 5.39 10.59
CA PHE A 48 4.33 4.86 9.30
C PHE A 48 5.19 5.44 8.19
N THR A 49 5.66 4.55 7.31
CA THR A 49 6.45 4.90 6.13
C THR A 49 6.17 3.92 4.99
N LEU A 50 6.48 4.32 3.76
CA LEU A 50 6.54 3.42 2.62
C LEU A 50 7.97 2.93 2.44
N LEU A 51 8.14 1.64 2.19
CA LEU A 51 9.43 1.03 1.85
C LEU A 51 9.40 0.54 0.42
N SER A 52 10.51 0.63 -0.31
CA SER A 52 10.65 -0.04 -1.60
C SER A 52 10.58 -1.55 -1.41
N LEU A 53 9.71 -2.24 -2.15
CA LEU A 53 9.57 -3.69 -2.03
C LEU A 53 10.82 -4.45 -2.52
N SER A 54 11.65 -3.84 -3.37
CA SER A 54 12.86 -4.47 -3.91
C SER A 54 14.09 -4.32 -3.02
N THR A 55 14.21 -3.20 -2.29
CA THR A 55 15.41 -2.91 -1.47
C THR A 55 15.13 -2.88 0.04
N PHE A 56 13.85 -2.81 0.43
CA PHE A 56 13.40 -2.59 1.81
C PHE A 56 13.89 -1.27 2.43
N GLU A 57 14.43 -0.37 1.62
CA GLU A 57 14.80 0.99 2.03
C GLU A 57 13.58 1.91 1.99
N ARG A 58 13.64 3.02 2.72
CA ARG A 58 12.58 4.05 2.71
C ARG A 58 12.37 4.57 1.28
N TRP A 59 11.10 4.64 0.87
CA TRP A 59 10.73 5.17 -0.44
C TRP A 59 10.91 6.69 -0.50
N THR A 60 10.49 7.40 0.56
CA THR A 60 10.77 8.82 0.79
C THR A 60 11.19 9.01 2.24
N ASP A 61 11.70 10.21 2.55
CA ASP A 61 11.97 10.61 3.94
C ASP A 61 10.70 10.97 4.72
N ARG A 62 9.52 10.91 4.09
CA ARG A 62 8.26 11.31 4.72
C ARG A 62 7.75 10.22 5.64
N GLU A 63 7.22 10.65 6.76
CA GLU A 63 6.82 9.78 7.85
C GLU A 63 5.60 10.37 8.57
N LEU A 64 4.70 9.50 9.04
CA LEU A 64 3.60 9.87 9.90
C LEU A 64 3.81 9.22 11.27
N ALA A 65 3.90 10.04 12.31
CA ALA A 65 4.13 9.60 13.68
C ALA A 65 2.90 9.88 14.56
N TYR A 66 2.41 8.88 15.27
CA TYR A 66 1.26 8.98 16.17
C TYR A 66 1.64 8.66 17.61
N VAL A 67 1.31 9.59 18.52
CA VAL A 67 1.43 9.36 19.97
C VAL A 67 0.23 8.53 20.40
N ASN A 68 0.51 7.34 20.91
CA ASN A 68 -0.47 6.28 21.00
C ASN A 68 -1.43 6.46 22.20
N GLN A 69 -2.72 6.70 21.94
CA GLN A 69 -3.81 6.52 22.91
C GLN A 69 -4.84 5.45 22.48
N PHE A 70 -4.83 5.01 21.20
CA PHE A 70 -5.86 4.13 20.62
C PHE A 70 -5.36 3.18 19.51
N GLU A 71 -4.04 2.99 19.38
CA GLU A 71 -3.35 2.12 18.42
C GLU A 71 -3.81 2.30 16.96
N LYS A 72 -3.25 3.30 16.26
CA LYS A 72 -3.61 3.51 14.85
C LYS A 72 -3.02 2.35 14.05
N THR A 73 -3.88 1.65 13.31
CA THR A 73 -3.49 0.48 12.50
C THR A 73 -3.76 0.66 11.01
N ARG A 74 -4.45 1.75 10.64
CA ARG A 74 -4.86 2.03 9.26
C ARG A 74 -4.66 3.49 8.91
N LEU A 75 -4.31 3.74 7.65
CA LEU A 75 -4.12 5.07 7.09
C LEU A 75 -5.15 5.37 6.01
N SER A 76 -5.52 6.64 5.87
CA SER A 76 -6.37 7.10 4.76
C SER A 76 -5.58 7.21 3.45
N ARG A 77 -6.28 7.39 2.33
CA ARG A 77 -5.64 7.61 1.02
C ARG A 77 -4.75 8.85 1.01
N GLU A 78 -5.18 9.93 1.65
CA GLU A 78 -4.44 11.19 1.75
C GLU A 78 -3.12 11.00 2.49
N GLU A 79 -3.14 10.18 3.55
CA GLU A 79 -1.95 9.82 4.32
C GLU A 79 -0.98 8.97 3.48
N ILE A 80 -1.47 8.03 2.67
CA ILE A 80 -0.61 7.25 1.76
C ILE A 80 -0.02 8.14 0.67
N LEU A 81 -0.80 9.06 0.08
CA LEU A 81 -0.30 10.03 -0.92
C LEU A 81 0.75 10.96 -0.31
N TYR A 82 0.54 11.40 0.93
CA TYR A 82 1.56 12.15 1.67
C TYR A 82 2.85 11.34 1.77
N LEU A 83 2.80 10.08 2.22
CA LEU A 83 3.99 9.22 2.35
C LEU A 83 4.67 8.91 0.99
N SER A 84 3.90 8.79 -0.09
CA SER A 84 4.45 8.43 -1.41
C SER A 84 5.20 9.57 -2.08
N GLY A 85 4.86 10.82 -1.75
CA GLY A 85 5.41 11.97 -2.46
C GLY A 85 4.73 12.28 -3.80
N GLU A 86 3.68 11.54 -4.16
CA GLU A 86 3.08 11.58 -5.49
C GLU A 86 1.59 11.97 -5.45
N ASP A 87 1.10 12.54 -6.55
CA ASP A 87 -0.30 12.94 -6.71
C ASP A 87 -1.25 11.76 -6.90
N SER A 88 -0.70 10.60 -7.28
CA SER A 88 -1.45 9.36 -7.48
C SER A 88 -0.60 8.13 -7.20
N LEU A 89 -1.29 7.05 -6.87
CA LEU A 89 -0.74 5.72 -6.66
C LEU A 89 -1.82 4.68 -6.92
N THR A 90 -1.42 3.47 -7.30
CA THR A 90 -2.33 2.37 -7.57
C THR A 90 -2.19 1.31 -6.49
N TYR A 91 -3.26 0.97 -5.80
CA TYR A 91 -3.27 -0.16 -4.87
C TYR A 91 -3.12 -1.47 -5.63
N VAL A 92 -2.23 -2.34 -5.15
CA VAL A 92 -1.91 -3.63 -5.80
C VAL A 92 -2.45 -4.81 -4.99
N GLY A 93 -2.39 -4.74 -3.66
CA GLY A 93 -2.78 -5.84 -2.78
C GLY A 93 -2.10 -5.71 -1.42
N ASN A 94 -2.24 -6.74 -0.57
CA ASN A 94 -1.55 -6.80 0.71
C ASN A 94 -0.56 -7.98 0.73
N ILE A 95 0.66 -7.75 1.21
CA ILE A 95 1.73 -8.77 1.25
C ILE A 95 1.31 -10.02 2.04
N ASN A 96 0.48 -9.86 3.08
CA ASN A 96 0.01 -10.97 3.89
C ASN A 96 -1.01 -11.85 3.14
N MET A 97 -1.74 -11.28 2.19
CA MET A 97 -2.64 -12.05 1.31
C MET A 97 -1.86 -12.75 0.19
N ILE A 98 -0.85 -12.07 -0.37
CA ILE A 98 0.02 -12.64 -1.40
C ILE A 98 0.79 -13.85 -0.86
N ALA A 99 1.17 -13.86 0.43
CA ALA A 99 1.86 -15.02 1.03
C ALA A 99 1.01 -16.31 0.99
N ALA A 100 -0.30 -16.21 1.17
CA ALA A 100 -1.21 -17.37 1.08
C ALA A 100 -1.31 -17.91 -0.35
N ASP A 101 -1.42 -17.01 -1.33
CA ASP A 101 -1.48 -17.38 -2.75
C ASP A 101 -0.12 -17.83 -3.30
N LEU A 102 0.99 -17.29 -2.77
CA LEU A 102 2.35 -17.68 -3.13
C LEU A 102 2.67 -19.09 -2.63
N ALA A 103 2.24 -19.45 -1.42
CA ALA A 103 2.38 -20.83 -0.93
C ALA A 103 1.58 -21.81 -1.79
N ALA A 104 0.36 -21.44 -2.21
CA ALA A 104 -0.46 -22.24 -3.12
C ALA A 104 0.18 -22.35 -4.52
N PHE A 105 0.69 -21.25 -5.06
CA PHE A 105 1.38 -21.20 -6.36
C PHE A 105 2.68 -22.03 -6.35
N ILE A 106 3.50 -21.90 -5.32
CA ILE A 106 4.71 -22.71 -5.12
C ILE A 106 4.31 -24.19 -5.05
N ASN A 107 3.33 -24.56 -4.22
CA ASN A 107 2.89 -25.94 -4.11
C ASN A 107 2.36 -26.53 -5.44
N ASP A 108 1.59 -25.77 -6.23
CA ASP A 108 1.12 -26.21 -7.56
C ASP A 108 2.27 -26.46 -8.55
N LYS A 109 3.31 -25.61 -8.50
CA LYS A 109 4.47 -25.76 -9.38
C LYS A 109 5.40 -26.90 -8.96
N PHE A 110 5.60 -27.12 -7.66
CA PHE A 110 6.48 -28.20 -7.16
C PHE A 110 5.81 -29.58 -7.10
N THR A 111 4.49 -29.69 -7.04
CA THR A 111 3.79 -30.97 -7.17
C THR A 111 3.77 -31.49 -8.61
N LYS A 112 3.67 -30.60 -9.62
CA LYS A 112 3.73 -30.98 -11.04
C LYS A 112 5.11 -31.49 -11.49
N THR A 113 6.17 -31.21 -10.74
CA THR A 113 7.54 -31.69 -11.05
C THR A 113 7.83 -33.08 -10.47
N ARG A 114 7.00 -33.61 -9.57
CA ARG A 114 7.22 -34.91 -8.92
C ARG A 114 6.51 -36.10 -9.57
N THR A 115 5.81 -35.87 -10.68
CA THR A 115 5.20 -36.96 -11.48
C THR A 115 6.05 -37.19 -12.73
N VAL A 116 7.20 -37.84 -12.54
CA VAL A 116 7.96 -38.52 -13.61
C VAL A 116 8.39 -39.87 -13.07
#